data_AF-A0A7G9L6U5-F1
#
_entry.id   AF-A0A7G9L6U5-F1
#
_cell.length_a   1.000
_cell.length_b   1.000
_cell.length_c   1.000
_cell.angle_alpha   90.00
_cell.angle_beta   90.00
_cell.angle_gamma   90.00
#
_symmetry.space_group_name_H-M   'P 1'
#
loop_
_entity.id
_entity.type
_entity.pdbx_description
1 polymer ?
#
loop_
_entity_poly.entity_id
_entity_poly.type
_entity_poly.pdbx_seq_one_letter_code
_entity_poly.pdbx_strand_id
1 'polypeptide(L)'
;MSKIMTVDILSSIKGAEPSESVNKLFDVIKNANQNNNANNTVKNNVVSLNDLREDVVIESSKIEKEIIKENFPREKNGFLVVAKVIED
;
A
#
# COMPACT_ATOMS: atom_id res chain seq x y z
N MET A 1 35.43 32.48 2.05
CA MET A 1 34.46 32.11 3.11
C MET A 1 33.08 32.06 2.48
N SER A 2 32.48 30.87 2.38
CA SER A 2 31.12 30.70 1.86
C SER A 2 30.14 31.21 2.91
N LYS A 3 29.32 32.20 2.56
CA LYS A 3 28.30 32.77 3.45
C LYS A 3 27.18 31.75 3.61
N ILE A 4 27.18 31.03 4.73
CA ILE A 4 26.08 30.12 5.12
C ILE A 4 24.85 30.98 5.41
N MET A 5 23.83 30.85 4.57
CA MET A 5 22.52 31.47 4.78
C MET A 5 21.76 30.63 5.81
N THR A 6 21.40 31.23 6.94
CA THR A 6 20.61 30.57 7.96
C THR A 6 19.16 30.41 7.49
N VAL A 7 18.49 29.35 7.95
CA VAL A 7 17.11 29.01 7.57
C VAL A 7 16.14 30.16 7.86
N ASP A 8 16.42 31.00 8.86
CA ASP A 8 15.63 32.18 9.21
C ASP A 8 15.65 33.27 8.11
N ILE A 9 16.77 33.40 7.37
CA ILE A 9 16.88 34.34 6.24
C ILE A 9 16.08 33.83 5.03
N LEU A 10 16.03 32.51 4.83
CA LEU A 10 15.24 31.87 3.76
C LEU A 10 13.73 31.91 4.06
N SER A 11 13.37 31.74 5.34
CA SER A 11 12.00 31.88 5.87
C SER A 11 11.42 33.29 5.69
N SER A 12 12.27 34.32 5.70
CA SER A 12 11.86 35.73 5.55
C SER A 12 11.38 36.11 4.14
N ILE A 13 11.45 35.19 3.16
CA ILE A 13 10.96 35.38 1.77
C ILE A 13 9.49 34.91 1.63
N LYS A 14 8.78 34.71 2.74
CA LYS A 14 7.35 34.35 2.78
C LYS A 14 6.47 35.53 2.32
N GLY A 15 6.49 35.81 1.02
CA GLY A 15 5.75 36.92 0.39
C GLY A 15 6.31 37.37 -0.96
N ALA A 16 7.46 36.87 -1.41
CA ALA A 16 7.97 37.17 -2.75
C ALA A 16 7.18 36.37 -3.80
N GLU A 17 6.86 36.99 -4.93
CA GLU A 17 6.26 36.27 -6.06
C GLU A 17 7.17 35.10 -6.46
N PRO A 18 6.61 33.89 -6.63
CA PRO A 18 7.39 32.74 -7.04
C PRO A 18 8.03 33.01 -8.40
N SER A 19 9.33 32.74 -8.51
CA SER A 19 10.08 32.96 -9.74
C SER A 19 9.47 32.16 -10.89
N GLU A 20 9.21 32.82 -12.02
CA GLU A 20 8.70 32.19 -13.24
C GLU A 20 9.59 31.01 -13.69
N SER A 21 10.90 31.12 -13.46
CA SER A 21 11.86 30.06 -13.77
C SER A 21 11.67 28.82 -12.89
N VAL A 22 11.29 29.01 -11.63
CA VAL A 22 11.00 27.93 -10.68
C VAL A 22 9.70 27.23 -11.05
N ASN A 23 8.66 27.98 -11.43
CA ASN A 23 7.40 27.40 -11.90
C ASN A 23 7.60 26.57 -13.19
N LYS A 24 8.37 27.09 -14.16
CA LYS A 24 8.76 26.35 -15.37
C LYS A 24 9.52 25.07 -15.05
N LEU A 25 10.41 25.09 -14.07
CA LEU A 25 11.13 23.88 -13.63
C LEU A 25 10.15 22.83 -13.07
N PHE A 26 9.21 23.25 -12.22
CA PHE A 26 8.19 22.34 -11.69
C PHE A 26 7.29 21.76 -12.78
N ASP A 27 6.91 22.55 -13.79
CA ASP A 27 6.12 22.07 -14.94
C ASP A 27 6.90 21.07 -15.79
N VAL A 28 8.21 21.29 -16.02
CA VAL A 28 9.06 20.34 -16.74
C VAL A 28 9.19 19.03 -15.97
N ILE A 29 9.40 19.08 -14.66
CA ILE A 29 9.51 17.89 -13.80
C ILE A 29 8.20 17.11 -13.81
N LYS A 30 7.05 17.79 -13.69
CA LYS A 30 5.72 17.17 -13.70
C LYS A 30 5.44 16.41 -15.01
N ASN A 31 5.98 16.89 -16.13
CA ASN A 31 5.78 16.31 -17.45
C ASN A 31 6.90 15.36 -17.89
N ALA A 32 8.00 15.23 -17.13
CA ALA A 32 9.15 14.42 -17.51
C ALA A 32 8.86 12.90 -17.54
N ASN A 33 7.84 12.43 -16.84
CA ASN A 33 7.50 11.01 -16.70
C ASN A 33 6.22 10.60 -17.47
N GLN A 34 6.00 11.15 -18.66
CA GLN A 34 4.86 10.76 -19.52
C GLN A 34 5.11 9.47 -20.34
N ASN A 35 6.30 8.87 -20.26
CA ASN A 35 6.57 7.57 -20.90
C ASN A 35 5.93 6.43 -20.10
N ASN A 36 4.62 6.24 -20.31
CA ASN A 36 3.84 5.06 -19.93
C ASN A 36 4.23 3.80 -20.74
N ASN A 37 5.50 3.66 -21.15
CA ASN A 37 6.00 2.45 -21.77
C ASN A 37 6.58 1.50 -20.72
N ALA A 38 5.95 1.43 -19.55
CA ALA A 38 6.10 0.31 -18.64
C ALA A 38 5.32 -0.89 -19.19
N ASN A 39 5.66 -1.33 -20.41
CA ASN A 39 5.44 -2.71 -20.81
C ASN A 39 6.47 -3.58 -20.07
N ASN A 40 6.46 -3.49 -18.74
CA ASN A 40 7.11 -4.44 -17.88
C ASN A 40 6.22 -5.67 -17.90
N THR A 41 6.52 -6.60 -18.80
CA THR A 41 6.08 -8.01 -18.72
C THR A 41 6.78 -8.71 -17.55
N VAL A 42 6.93 -8.03 -16.42
CA VAL A 42 7.23 -8.65 -15.14
C VAL A 42 5.87 -9.07 -14.63
N LYS A 43 5.66 -10.38 -14.43
CA LYS A 43 4.49 -10.90 -13.72
C LYS A 43 4.55 -10.43 -12.28
N ASN A 44 4.30 -9.15 -12.06
CA ASN A 44 4.11 -8.59 -10.75
C ASN A 44 2.75 -9.14 -10.31
N ASN A 45 2.74 -9.96 -9.25
CA ASN A 45 1.51 -10.26 -8.51
C ASN A 45 1.05 -8.97 -7.78
N VAL A 46 0.75 -7.92 -8.55
CA VAL A 46 0.31 -6.63 -8.06
C VAL A 46 -1.20 -6.57 -8.21
N VAL A 47 -1.87 -6.22 -7.12
CA VAL A 47 -3.32 -6.09 -7.06
C VAL A 47 -3.66 -4.61 -7.16
N SER A 48 -4.73 -4.26 -7.88
CA SER A 48 -5.22 -2.89 -7.94
C SER A 48 -5.65 -2.41 -6.56
N LEU A 49 -5.44 -1.13 -6.23
CA LEU A 49 -5.93 -0.56 -4.96
C LEU A 49 -7.43 -0.73 -4.79
N ASN A 50 -8.18 -0.73 -5.90
CA ASN A 50 -9.63 -0.93 -5.90
C ASN A 50 -10.05 -2.36 -5.56
N ASP A 51 -9.14 -3.33 -5.67
CA ASP A 51 -9.40 -4.74 -5.36
C ASP A 51 -8.92 -5.12 -3.94
N LEU A 52 -8.39 -4.16 -3.18
CA LEU A 52 -7.99 -4.37 -1.79
C LEU A 52 -9.21 -4.27 -0.87
N ARG A 53 -9.37 -5.25 0.01
CA ARG A 53 -10.34 -5.18 1.12
C ARG A 53 -9.86 -4.19 2.17
N GLU A 54 -10.78 -3.49 2.81
CA GLU A 54 -10.49 -2.65 3.97
C GLU A 54 -9.89 -3.45 5.14
N ASP A 55 -8.96 -2.83 5.87
CA ASP A 55 -8.33 -3.42 7.05
C ASP A 55 -9.23 -3.28 8.29
N VAL A 56 -10.33 -4.04 8.27
CA VAL A 56 -11.33 -4.06 9.34
C VAL A 56 -11.57 -5.47 9.85
N VAL A 57 -11.73 -5.58 11.17
CA VAL A 57 -12.08 -6.82 11.86
C VAL A 57 -13.56 -7.12 11.65
N ILE A 58 -13.86 -8.30 11.12
CA ILE A 58 -15.22 -8.79 10.94
C ILE A 58 -15.34 -10.08 11.76
N GLU A 59 -16.15 -10.04 12.82
CA GLU A 59 -16.38 -11.20 13.67
C GLU A 59 -17.43 -12.13 13.06
N SER A 60 -17.12 -13.43 12.95
CA SER A 60 -18.12 -14.42 12.56
C SER A 60 -19.17 -14.61 13.65
N SER A 61 -20.42 -14.80 13.24
CA SER A 61 -21.55 -15.04 14.13
C SER A 61 -21.42 -16.39 14.85
N LYS A 62 -22.12 -16.56 15.99
CA LYS A 62 -22.13 -17.84 16.72
C LYS A 62 -22.69 -18.98 15.87
N ILE A 63 -23.78 -18.71 15.15
CA ILE A 63 -24.46 -19.68 14.27
C ILE A 63 -23.53 -20.14 13.13
N GLU A 64 -22.79 -19.21 12.52
CA GLU A 64 -21.84 -19.54 11.46
C GLU A 64 -20.71 -20.45 11.97
N LYS A 65 -20.16 -20.15 13.15
CA LYS A 65 -19.14 -21.00 13.78
C LYS A 65 -19.67 -22.40 14.10
N GLU A 66 -20.95 -22.51 14.47
CA GLU A 66 -21.60 -23.81 14.70
C GLU A 66 -21.77 -24.59 13.40
N ILE A 67 -22.32 -23.98 12.35
CA ILE A 67 -22.48 -24.59 11.03
C ILE A 67 -21.13 -25.10 10.49
N ILE A 68 -20.06 -24.33 10.65
CA ILE A 68 -18.72 -24.75 10.21
C ILE A 68 -18.29 -26.04 10.92
N LYS A 69 -18.44 -26.10 12.25
CA LYS A 69 -18.05 -27.27 13.05
C LYS A 69 -18.90 -28.49 12.71
N GLU A 70 -20.20 -28.32 12.46
CA GLU A 70 -21.09 -29.40 12.04
C GLU A 70 -20.66 -30.06 10.72
N ASN A 71 -19.98 -29.30 9.85
CA ASN A 71 -19.50 -29.80 8.56
C ASN A 71 -18.09 -30.42 8.63
N PHE A 72 -17.47 -30.53 9.80
CA PHE A 72 -16.15 -31.18 9.93
C PHE A 72 -16.26 -32.70 9.70
N PRO A 73 -15.51 -33.28 8.74
CA PRO A 73 -15.49 -34.73 8.54
C PRO A 73 -15.04 -35.51 9.78
N ARG A 74 -14.13 -34.92 10.55
CA ARG A 74 -13.66 -35.42 11.84
C ARG A 74 -13.40 -34.25 12.77
N GLU A 75 -14.06 -34.24 13.92
CA GLU A 75 -13.97 -33.17 14.90
C GLU A 75 -13.38 -33.73 16.22
N LYS A 76 -12.62 -32.88 16.91
CA LYS A 76 -12.20 -33.12 18.30
C LYS A 76 -12.03 -31.78 19.02
N ASN A 77 -12.80 -31.56 20.09
CA ASN A 77 -12.69 -30.39 20.98
C ASN A 77 -12.79 -29.04 20.25
N GLY A 78 -13.62 -28.94 19.21
CA GLY A 78 -13.81 -27.77 18.36
C GLY A 78 -12.82 -27.66 17.20
N PHE A 79 -11.91 -28.63 17.03
CA PHE A 79 -10.89 -28.61 15.97
C PHE A 79 -11.18 -29.65 14.90
N LEU A 80 -10.94 -29.28 13.64
CA LEU A 80 -10.91 -30.21 12.52
C LEU A 80 -9.68 -31.11 12.62
N VAL A 81 -9.89 -32.43 12.61
CA VAL A 81 -8.82 -33.42 12.73
C VAL A 81 -8.42 -33.94 11.35
N VAL A 82 -7.15 -33.73 11.00
CA VAL A 82 -6.55 -34.23 9.76
C VAL A 82 -5.40 -35.19 10.06
N ALA A 83 -5.05 -36.03 9.08
CA ALA A 83 -3.86 -36.86 9.17
C ALA A 83 -2.61 -35.95 9.17
N LYS A 84 -1.64 -36.25 10.05
CA LYS A 84 -0.34 -35.58 10.01
C LYS A 84 0.38 -36.04 8.74
N VAL A 85 0.69 -35.11 7.85
CA VAL A 85 1.55 -35.40 6.71
C VAL A 85 2.97 -35.62 7.23
N ILE A 86 3.51 -36.78 6.92
CA ILE A 86 4.91 -37.15 7.11
C ILE A 86 5.41 -37.50 5.71
N GLU A 87 6.50 -36.86 5.28
CA GLU A 87 7.20 -37.19 4.03
C GLU A 87 8.05 -38.46 4.28
N ASP A 88 8.09 -39.35 3.29
CA ASP A 88 8.89 -40.59 3.32
C ASP A 88 10.40 -40.32 3.23
#